data_AF-A0A4W4FYA9-F1
#
_entry.id   AF-A0A4W4FYA9-F1
#
_cell.length_a   1.000
_cell.length_b   1.000
_cell.length_c   1.000
_cell.angle_alpha   90.00
_cell.angle_beta   90.00
_cell.angle_gamma   90.00
#
_symmetry.space_group_name_H-M   'P 1'
#
loop_
_entity.id
_entity.type
_entity.pdbx_description
1 polymer ?
#
loop_
_entity_poly.entity_id
_entity_poly.type
_entity_poly.pdbx_seq_one_letter_code
_entity_poly.pdbx_strand_id
1 'polypeptide(L)'
;MSPRRTRFHSCTSKFGTIGPTSKSVREGTDVVIVKSGRRICGTGACLANAPLHQNKSYFEFKIQSTGVWEVGVGTEKANLNQVPLGRDIHSLVLRHDGSVYHNNEEKNRLPANSLPQEGDVVGLTYDHVELNLYLNGKNMQCPASGIRGTVFPVVYVDDSAILDCQFSEFYHTPPQGFEKILFEQQIF
;
A
#
# COMPACT_ATOMS: atom_id res chain seq x y z
N MET A 1 -1.13 -40.79 -14.93
CA MET A 1 -2.29 -39.89 -14.85
C MET A 1 -2.02 -38.83 -13.80
N SER A 2 -1.45 -37.69 -14.19
CA SER A 2 -1.28 -36.54 -13.30
C SER A 2 -2.51 -35.66 -13.42
N PRO A 3 -3.13 -35.21 -12.31
CA PRO A 3 -4.25 -34.30 -12.41
C PRO A 3 -3.74 -32.94 -12.91
N ARG A 4 -4.41 -32.45 -13.95
CA ARG A 4 -4.18 -31.16 -14.59
C ARG A 4 -4.23 -30.05 -13.53
N ARG A 5 -3.14 -29.29 -13.38
CA ARG A 5 -3.20 -27.93 -12.79
C ARG A 5 -3.94 -27.05 -13.79
N THR A 6 -5.27 -27.03 -13.68
CA THR A 6 -6.11 -26.02 -14.32
C THR A 6 -5.70 -24.65 -13.76
N ARG A 7 -4.98 -23.86 -14.56
CA ARG A 7 -4.80 -22.42 -14.33
C ARG A 7 -6.19 -21.76 -14.40
N PHE A 8 -6.79 -21.50 -13.26
CA PHE A 8 -7.89 -20.53 -13.14
C PHE A 8 -7.23 -19.16 -12.93
N HIS A 9 -7.17 -18.37 -14.01
CA HIS A 9 -8.04 -17.21 -14.29
C HIS A 9 -7.75 -16.03 -13.37
N SER A 10 -7.43 -14.88 -13.97
CA SER A 10 -7.18 -13.60 -13.31
C SER A 10 -8.24 -13.33 -12.24
N CYS A 11 -7.86 -13.47 -10.97
CA CYS A 11 -8.73 -13.07 -9.87
C CYS A 11 -8.75 -11.55 -9.87
N THR A 12 -9.87 -10.95 -10.30
CA THR A 12 -10.10 -9.52 -10.13
C THR A 12 -10.51 -9.28 -8.68
N SER A 13 -9.60 -9.47 -7.73
CA SER A 13 -9.84 -9.06 -6.36
C SER A 13 -9.90 -7.52 -6.30
N LYS A 14 -10.59 -6.98 -5.30
CA LYS A 14 -10.78 -5.53 -5.09
C LYS A 14 -10.13 -5.17 -3.78
N PHE A 15 -9.05 -4.38 -3.78
CA PHE A 15 -8.31 -3.96 -2.60
C PHE A 15 -8.68 -2.51 -2.31
N GLY A 16 -9.09 -2.26 -1.08
CA GLY A 16 -9.39 -0.91 -0.63
C GLY A 16 -10.70 -0.33 -1.12
N THR A 17 -11.75 -1.12 -1.35
CA THR A 17 -13.00 -0.58 -1.89
C THR A 17 -13.58 0.53 -1.02
N ILE A 18 -13.54 1.77 -1.51
CA ILE A 18 -14.41 2.85 -1.08
C ILE A 18 -15.43 3.07 -2.21
N GLY A 19 -16.58 2.41 -2.13
CA GLY A 19 -17.70 2.56 -3.06
C GLY A 19 -17.88 1.43 -4.10
N PRO A 20 -19.00 1.44 -4.84
CA PRO A 20 -19.37 0.40 -5.79
C PRO A 20 -18.76 0.68 -7.17
N THR A 21 -17.46 0.47 -7.35
CA THR A 21 -16.81 0.62 -8.66
C THR A 21 -16.26 -0.70 -9.19
N SER A 22 -16.32 -0.85 -10.52
CA SER A 22 -16.04 -2.05 -11.30
C SER A 22 -14.56 -2.26 -11.67
N LYS A 23 -13.64 -1.43 -11.14
CA LYS A 23 -12.21 -1.51 -11.50
C LYS A 23 -11.48 -2.61 -10.70
N SER A 24 -10.79 -3.48 -11.43
CA SER A 24 -9.99 -4.60 -10.91
C SER A 24 -8.66 -4.14 -10.31
N VAL A 25 -8.21 -4.81 -9.25
CA VAL A 25 -6.85 -4.64 -8.72
C VAL A 25 -5.84 -5.27 -9.67
N ARG A 26 -4.62 -4.71 -9.69
CA ARG A 26 -3.45 -5.37 -10.27
C ARG A 26 -2.70 -6.08 -9.17
N GLU A 27 -2.54 -7.39 -9.30
CA GLU A 27 -1.99 -8.26 -8.26
C GLU A 27 -0.78 -9.03 -8.78
N GLY A 28 0.19 -9.26 -7.90
CA GLY A 28 1.21 -10.30 -8.07
C GLY A 28 0.64 -11.71 -7.89
N THR A 29 1.44 -12.72 -8.21
CA THR A 29 1.02 -14.14 -8.12
C THR A 29 0.82 -14.55 -6.67
N ASP A 30 -0.36 -15.09 -6.30
CA ASP A 30 -0.71 -15.64 -4.97
C ASP A 30 -1.11 -14.64 -3.87
N VAL A 31 -1.51 -13.42 -4.24
CA VAL A 31 -2.17 -12.47 -3.34
C VAL A 31 -3.59 -12.94 -3.01
N VAL A 32 -3.97 -12.84 -1.74
CA VAL A 32 -5.32 -13.15 -1.27
C VAL A 32 -5.92 -11.90 -0.64
N ILE A 33 -7.07 -11.46 -1.18
CA ILE A 33 -7.79 -10.29 -0.69
C ILE A 33 -9.13 -10.70 -0.10
N VAL A 34 -9.33 -10.38 1.18
CA VAL A 34 -10.53 -10.76 1.95
C VAL A 34 -11.09 -9.55 2.73
N LYS A 35 -12.11 -9.78 3.56
CA LYS A 35 -12.81 -8.75 4.36
C LYS A 35 -13.28 -7.56 3.51
N SER A 36 -14.02 -7.85 2.44
CA SER A 36 -14.53 -6.82 1.52
C SER A 36 -13.43 -5.91 0.97
N GLY A 37 -12.28 -6.50 0.63
CA GLY A 37 -11.16 -5.76 0.07
C GLY A 37 -10.25 -5.08 1.07
N ARG A 38 -10.49 -5.20 2.38
CA ARG A 38 -9.70 -4.50 3.39
C ARG A 38 -8.49 -5.29 3.87
N ARG A 39 -8.44 -6.60 3.68
CA ARG A 39 -7.35 -7.45 4.16
C ARG A 39 -6.57 -8.06 3.00
N ILE A 40 -5.26 -7.97 3.07
CA ILE A 40 -4.32 -8.64 2.16
C ILE A 40 -3.44 -9.63 2.92
N CYS A 41 -3.24 -10.82 2.35
CA CYS A 41 -2.32 -11.85 2.79
C CYS A 41 -1.85 -12.69 1.58
N GLY A 42 -1.03 -13.72 1.83
CA GLY A 42 -0.41 -14.52 0.77
C GLY A 42 0.97 -13.97 0.40
N THR A 43 1.35 -14.08 -0.87
CA THR A 43 2.62 -13.56 -1.39
C THR A 43 2.33 -12.69 -2.60
N GLY A 44 2.79 -11.44 -2.61
CA GLY A 44 2.67 -10.55 -3.77
C GLY A 44 2.23 -9.13 -3.44
N ALA A 45 2.27 -8.27 -4.46
CA ALA A 45 1.94 -6.86 -4.34
C ALA A 45 0.61 -6.51 -5.02
N CYS A 46 0.01 -5.41 -4.58
CA CYS A 46 -1.29 -4.94 -5.02
C CYS A 46 -1.36 -3.42 -5.00
N LEU A 47 -1.95 -2.81 -6.02
CA LEU A 47 -2.33 -1.39 -6.04
C LEU A 47 -3.79 -1.23 -5.60
N ALA A 48 -4.09 -0.22 -4.78
CA ALA A 48 -5.47 0.14 -4.48
C ALA A 48 -6.22 0.60 -5.74
N ASN A 49 -7.56 0.59 -5.67
CA ASN A 49 -8.42 0.83 -6.83
C ASN A 49 -8.73 2.32 -7.12
N ALA A 50 -8.21 3.27 -6.32
CA ALA A 50 -8.28 4.70 -6.60
C ALA A 50 -6.90 5.36 -6.62
N PRO A 51 -6.66 6.25 -7.60
CA PRO A 51 -5.47 7.08 -7.63
C PRO A 51 -5.55 8.20 -6.59
N LEU A 52 -4.38 8.72 -6.20
CA LEU A 52 -4.25 9.88 -5.32
C LEU A 52 -4.36 11.18 -6.13
N HIS A 53 -5.53 11.51 -6.70
CA HIS A 53 -5.70 12.72 -7.52
C HIS A 53 -5.75 14.03 -6.72
N GLN A 54 -6.18 13.96 -5.47
CA GLN A 54 -6.23 15.11 -4.58
C GLN A 54 -4.83 15.59 -4.16
N ASN A 55 -4.75 16.85 -3.73
CA ASN A 55 -3.48 17.47 -3.33
C ASN A 55 -2.84 16.82 -2.10
N LYS A 56 -3.64 16.28 -1.17
CA LYS A 56 -3.17 15.73 0.11
C LYS A 56 -4.00 14.51 0.49
N SER A 57 -3.36 13.35 0.55
CA SER A 57 -4.01 12.07 0.83
C SER A 57 -3.45 11.42 2.09
N TYR A 58 -4.32 10.82 2.90
CA TYR A 58 -3.98 10.00 4.04
C TYR A 58 -4.59 8.61 3.93
N PHE A 59 -3.80 7.59 4.28
CA PHE A 59 -4.24 6.20 4.36
C PHE A 59 -3.43 5.44 5.40
N GLU A 60 -3.98 4.35 5.95
CA GLU A 60 -3.30 3.53 6.95
C GLU A 60 -3.28 2.06 6.57
N PHE A 61 -2.30 1.35 7.14
CA PHE A 61 -2.24 -0.10 7.16
C PHE A 61 -2.03 -0.57 8.59
N LYS A 62 -2.92 -1.42 9.07
CA LYS A 62 -2.76 -2.11 10.34
C LYS A 62 -2.07 -3.45 10.12
N ILE A 63 -0.97 -3.68 10.83
CA ILE A 63 -0.21 -4.93 10.79
C ILE A 63 -0.94 -5.94 11.67
N GLN A 64 -1.66 -6.87 11.06
CA GLN A 64 -2.42 -7.90 11.77
C GLN A 64 -1.55 -9.09 12.14
N SER A 65 -0.58 -9.42 11.29
CA SER A 65 0.51 -10.32 11.58
C SER A 65 1.73 -9.86 10.81
N THR A 66 2.88 -9.82 11.48
CA THR A 66 4.14 -9.42 10.84
C THR A 66 4.67 -10.53 9.93
N GLY A 67 5.77 -10.23 9.22
CA GLY A 67 6.35 -11.05 8.16
C GLY A 67 7.11 -10.11 7.24
N VAL A 68 7.13 -10.40 5.94
CA VAL A 68 7.67 -9.47 4.95
C VAL A 68 6.52 -8.66 4.35
N TRP A 69 6.56 -7.35 4.53
CA TRP A 69 5.57 -6.45 3.95
C TRP A 69 6.20 -5.13 3.52
N GLU A 70 5.51 -4.44 2.63
CA GLU A 70 5.88 -3.11 2.17
C GLU A 70 4.62 -2.29 1.91
N VAL A 71 4.65 -1.00 2.21
CA VAL A 71 3.51 -0.09 2.00
C VAL A 71 4.01 1.25 1.46
N GLY A 72 3.24 1.89 0.60
CA GLY A 72 3.65 3.17 0.02
C GLY A 72 2.78 3.62 -1.12
N VAL A 73 3.41 4.19 -2.15
CA VAL A 73 2.77 4.58 -3.40
C VAL A 73 3.44 3.94 -4.61
N GLY A 74 2.64 3.64 -5.63
CA GLY A 74 3.12 3.12 -6.91
C GLY A 74 2.29 3.62 -8.08
N THR A 75 2.91 3.71 -9.25
CA THR A 75 2.19 3.95 -10.51
C THR A 75 1.67 2.64 -11.08
N GLU A 76 0.76 2.68 -12.07
CA GLU A 76 0.35 1.48 -12.79
C GLU A 76 1.53 0.77 -13.50
N LYS A 77 2.67 1.44 -13.71
CA LYS A 77 3.84 0.83 -14.32
C LYS A 77 4.73 0.06 -13.32
N ALA A 78 4.40 0.10 -12.03
CA ALA A 78 5.15 -0.61 -11.00
C ALA A 78 5.20 -2.12 -11.29
N ASN A 79 6.39 -2.70 -11.20
CA ASN A 79 6.52 -4.14 -11.36
C ASN A 79 6.14 -4.87 -10.07
N LEU A 80 4.85 -5.20 -9.93
CA LEU A 80 4.30 -5.89 -8.75
C LEU A 80 4.81 -7.33 -8.54
N ASN A 81 5.55 -7.87 -9.51
CA ASN A 81 6.23 -9.17 -9.40
C ASN A 81 7.71 -9.03 -9.02
N GLN A 82 8.25 -7.81 -8.96
CA GLN A 82 9.64 -7.56 -8.55
C GLN A 82 9.67 -7.18 -7.08
N VAL A 83 10.19 -8.09 -6.26
CA VAL A 83 10.27 -7.95 -4.81
C VAL A 83 11.71 -7.93 -4.32
N PRO A 84 12.05 -7.06 -3.35
CA PRO A 84 11.25 -5.96 -2.81
C PRO A 84 10.85 -4.89 -3.85
N LEU A 85 9.73 -4.19 -3.61
CA LEU A 85 9.33 -2.99 -4.35
C LEU A 85 10.31 -1.83 -4.06
N GLY A 86 10.12 -0.70 -4.73
CA GLY A 86 11.04 0.45 -4.64
C GLY A 86 12.36 0.22 -5.36
N ARG A 87 12.47 -0.85 -6.17
CA ARG A 87 13.63 -1.13 -7.05
C ARG A 87 13.57 -0.40 -8.39
N ASP A 88 12.41 0.13 -8.74
CA ASP A 88 12.18 0.89 -9.97
C ASP A 88 11.75 2.33 -9.66
N ILE A 89 11.61 3.13 -10.72
CA ILE A 89 11.11 4.51 -10.62
C ILE A 89 9.59 4.59 -10.42
N HIS A 90 8.90 3.46 -10.38
CA HIS A 90 7.44 3.37 -10.39
C HIS A 90 6.86 3.06 -9.02
N SER A 91 7.69 2.89 -8.00
CA SER A 91 7.29 2.63 -6.62
C SER A 91 8.17 3.38 -5.61
N LEU A 92 7.55 3.84 -4.52
CA LEU A 92 8.18 4.41 -3.34
C LEU A 92 7.53 3.77 -2.12
N VAL A 93 8.28 2.99 -1.34
CA VAL A 93 7.71 2.14 -0.29
C VAL A 93 8.52 2.20 1.00
N LEU A 94 7.82 2.16 2.13
CA LEU A 94 8.34 1.72 3.42
C LEU A 94 8.34 0.19 3.45
N ARG A 95 9.46 -0.42 3.82
CA ARG A 95 9.60 -1.86 4.02
C ARG A 95 9.48 -2.22 5.50
N HIS A 96 9.22 -3.50 5.78
CA HIS A 96 9.09 -4.04 7.13
C HIS A 96 10.31 -3.78 8.05
N ASP A 97 11.51 -3.62 7.50
CA ASP A 97 12.73 -3.29 8.24
C ASP A 97 12.89 -1.78 8.56
N GLY A 98 11.87 -0.99 8.25
CA GLY A 98 11.84 0.45 8.49
C GLY A 98 12.51 1.29 7.39
N SER A 99 13.08 0.66 6.35
CA SER A 99 13.72 1.40 5.26
C SER A 99 12.70 1.93 4.24
N VAL A 100 12.96 3.12 3.70
CA VAL A 100 12.15 3.74 2.64
C VAL A 100 12.95 3.69 1.34
N TYR A 101 12.42 3.03 0.31
CA TYR A 101 13.12 2.79 -0.95
C TYR A 101 12.38 3.32 -2.16
N HIS A 102 13.16 3.88 -3.10
CA HIS A 102 12.71 4.25 -4.44
C HIS A 102 13.89 4.18 -5.41
N ASN A 103 13.66 3.68 -6.63
CA ASN A 103 14.71 3.52 -7.66
C ASN A 103 15.96 2.77 -7.15
N ASN A 104 15.74 1.73 -6.33
CA ASN A 104 16.77 0.91 -5.71
C ASN A 104 17.73 1.68 -4.77
N GLU A 105 17.32 2.86 -4.31
CA GLU A 105 18.06 3.67 -3.35
C GLU A 105 17.24 3.85 -2.07
N GLU A 106 17.91 3.71 -0.92
CA GLU A 106 17.33 4.04 0.38
C GLU A 106 17.22 5.56 0.48
N LYS A 107 15.99 6.06 0.58
CA LYS A 107 15.69 7.50 0.65
C LYS A 107 15.63 7.99 2.08
N ASN A 108 15.20 7.14 3.00
CA ASN A 108 15.11 7.43 4.42
C ASN A 108 14.96 6.12 5.22
N ARG A 109 14.96 6.21 6.55
CA ARG A 109 14.77 5.06 7.44
C ARG A 109 14.12 5.49 8.75
N LEU A 110 13.18 4.68 9.23
CA LEU A 110 12.61 4.83 10.57
C LEU A 110 13.68 4.59 11.65
N PRO A 111 13.65 5.30 12.78
CA PRO A 111 14.53 5.02 13.91
C PRO A 111 14.42 3.55 14.36
N ALA A 112 15.53 2.93 14.73
CA ALA A 112 15.57 1.50 15.10
C ALA A 112 14.65 1.13 16.28
N ASN A 113 14.35 2.08 17.17
CA ASN A 113 13.42 1.90 18.28
C ASN A 113 11.95 2.11 17.90
N SER A 114 11.66 2.34 16.63
CA SER A 114 10.33 2.64 16.09
C SER A 114 10.02 1.78 14.85
N LEU A 115 10.57 0.57 14.81
CA LEU A 115 10.24 -0.43 13.79
C LEU A 115 8.81 -0.92 14.00
N PRO A 116 7.91 -0.86 12.99
CA PRO A 116 6.53 -1.28 13.14
C PRO A 116 6.42 -2.76 13.52
N GLN A 117 5.56 -3.07 14.49
CA GLN A 117 5.32 -4.41 15.02
C GLN A 117 3.90 -4.89 14.71
N GLU A 118 3.64 -6.17 15.01
CA GLU A 118 2.28 -6.68 14.99
C GLU A 118 1.36 -5.88 15.93
N GLY A 119 0.18 -5.51 15.43
CA GLY A 119 -0.79 -4.67 16.10
C GLY A 119 -0.69 -3.18 15.76
N ASP A 120 0.48 -2.71 15.29
CA ASP A 120 0.71 -1.30 14.96
C ASP A 120 -0.08 -0.86 13.73
N VAL A 121 -0.35 0.45 13.68
CA VAL A 121 -0.95 1.14 12.53
C VAL A 121 0.09 2.05 11.90
N VAL A 122 0.44 1.75 10.65
CA VAL A 122 1.30 2.59 9.81
C VAL A 122 0.43 3.53 9.01
N GLY A 123 0.50 4.82 9.28
CA GLY A 123 -0.15 5.87 8.52
C GLY A 123 0.79 6.48 7.49
N LEU A 124 0.26 6.83 6.31
CA LEU A 124 1.01 7.45 5.24
C LEU A 124 0.29 8.71 4.78
N THR A 125 1.04 9.80 4.66
CA THR A 125 0.61 11.01 3.98
C THR A 125 1.34 11.14 2.64
N TYR A 126 0.63 11.58 1.60
CA TYR A 126 1.23 11.88 0.30
C TYR A 126 0.62 13.15 -0.28
N ASP A 127 1.47 14.09 -0.72
CA ASP A 127 1.03 15.38 -1.27
C ASP A 127 1.65 15.74 -2.64
N HIS A 128 2.18 14.74 -3.35
CA HIS A 128 2.92 14.84 -4.62
C HIS A 128 4.29 15.51 -4.52
N VAL A 129 4.61 16.19 -3.42
CA VAL A 129 5.97 16.67 -3.13
C VAL A 129 6.72 15.60 -2.35
N GLU A 130 6.08 15.02 -1.32
CA GLU A 130 6.67 13.99 -0.48
C GLU A 130 5.66 12.95 0.02
N LEU A 131 6.21 11.81 0.41
CA LEU A 131 5.59 10.80 1.26
C LEU A 131 6.14 10.97 2.66
N ASN A 132 5.28 10.93 3.69
CA ASN A 132 5.72 10.92 5.08
C ASN A 132 4.98 9.84 5.89
N LEU A 133 5.65 9.36 6.95
CA LEU A 133 5.26 8.18 7.71
C LEU A 133 4.79 8.52 9.12
N TYR A 134 3.79 7.78 9.57
CA TYR A 134 3.23 7.84 10.91
C TYR A 134 3.18 6.43 11.50
N LEU A 135 3.49 6.30 12.78
CA LEU A 135 3.32 5.05 13.52
C LEU A 135 2.39 5.31 14.71
N ASN A 136 1.26 4.60 14.75
CA ASN A 136 0.23 4.75 15.77
C ASN A 136 -0.22 6.23 15.96
N GLY A 137 -0.38 6.95 14.84
CA GLY A 137 -0.76 8.36 14.79
C GLY A 137 0.36 9.35 15.08
N LYS A 138 1.56 8.90 15.49
CA LYS A 138 2.73 9.76 15.73
C LYS A 138 3.50 9.97 14.43
N ASN A 139 3.77 11.23 14.08
CA ASN A 139 4.62 11.56 12.94
C ASN A 139 6.06 11.07 13.19
N MET A 140 6.60 10.29 12.26
CA MET A 140 7.95 9.72 12.35
C MET A 140 9.04 10.66 11.82
N GLN A 141 8.67 11.79 11.24
CA GLN A 141 9.59 12.78 10.64
C GLN A 141 10.55 12.10 9.64
N CYS A 142 10.01 11.19 8.84
CA CYS A 142 10.74 10.35 7.90
C CYS A 142 10.22 10.58 6.48
N PRO A 143 10.38 11.80 5.91
CA PRO A 143 9.88 12.11 4.59
C PRO A 143 10.76 11.48 3.50
N ALA A 144 10.15 11.19 2.36
CA ALA A 144 10.84 10.83 1.13
C ALA A 144 10.20 11.55 -0.06
N SER A 145 11.02 12.07 -0.98
CA SER A 145 10.53 12.79 -2.16
C SER A 145 9.56 11.94 -2.98
N GLY A 146 8.46 12.55 -3.42
CA GLY A 146 7.41 11.90 -4.19
C GLY A 146 7.88 11.41 -5.56
N ILE A 147 7.06 10.55 -6.18
CA ILE A 147 7.33 9.97 -7.50
C ILE A 147 6.43 10.61 -8.56
N ARG A 148 6.86 10.55 -9.82
CA ARG A 148 6.14 11.16 -10.95
C ARG A 148 5.03 10.26 -11.49
N GLY A 149 3.96 10.90 -11.96
CA GLY A 149 2.82 10.25 -12.62
C GLY A 149 1.64 10.01 -11.69
N THR A 150 0.57 9.42 -12.22
CA THR A 150 -0.60 9.03 -11.41
C THR A 150 -0.20 7.88 -10.49
N VAL A 151 -0.32 8.11 -9.18
CA VAL A 151 0.05 7.14 -8.15
C VAL A 151 -1.17 6.61 -7.40
N PHE A 152 -1.01 5.43 -6.85
CA PHE A 152 -1.99 4.69 -6.08
C PHE A 152 -1.30 4.18 -4.81
N PRO A 153 -2.02 4.02 -3.68
CA PRO A 153 -1.52 3.23 -2.57
C PRO A 153 -1.08 1.85 -3.07
N VAL A 154 0.09 1.41 -2.64
CA VAL A 154 0.63 0.08 -2.95
C VAL A 154 0.93 -0.67 -1.66
N VAL A 155 0.72 -1.98 -1.68
CA VAL A 155 1.07 -2.89 -0.59
C VAL A 155 1.71 -4.15 -1.16
N TYR A 156 2.68 -4.71 -0.45
CA TYR A 156 3.23 -6.04 -0.65
C TYR A 156 3.12 -6.83 0.66
N VAL A 157 2.84 -8.12 0.55
CA VAL A 157 2.89 -9.07 1.68
C VAL A 157 3.54 -10.38 1.23
N ASP A 158 4.26 -11.01 2.15
CA ASP A 158 4.88 -12.32 2.04
C ASP A 158 5.26 -12.83 3.43
N ASP A 159 5.76 -14.07 3.52
CA ASP A 159 6.18 -14.70 4.78
C ASP A 159 5.10 -14.60 5.88
N SER A 160 3.88 -14.99 5.51
CA SER A 160 2.69 -14.97 6.37
C SER A 160 2.22 -13.59 6.84
N ALA A 161 2.75 -12.48 6.30
CA ALA A 161 2.29 -11.14 6.64
C ALA A 161 0.80 -10.96 6.32
N ILE A 162 0.08 -10.29 7.22
CA ILE A 162 -1.34 -9.95 7.06
C ILE A 162 -1.51 -8.48 7.38
N LEU A 163 -1.98 -7.69 6.42
CA LEU A 163 -2.23 -6.27 6.59
C LEU A 163 -3.71 -5.96 6.32
N ASP A 164 -4.28 -5.09 7.15
CA ASP A 164 -5.58 -4.47 6.91
C ASP A 164 -5.38 -3.02 6.44
N CYS A 165 -5.89 -2.66 5.28
CA CYS A 165 -5.86 -1.29 4.77
C CYS A 165 -7.04 -0.47 5.27
N GLN A 166 -6.78 0.82 5.48
CA GLN A 166 -7.75 1.81 5.88
C GLN A 166 -7.64 3.05 4.99
N PHE A 167 -8.72 3.35 4.27
CA PHE A 167 -8.76 4.48 3.35
C PHE A 167 -9.81 5.55 3.72
N SER A 168 -10.62 5.34 4.77
CA SER A 168 -11.67 6.28 5.18
C SER A 168 -11.93 6.35 6.70
N GLU A 169 -12.42 5.26 7.30
CA GLU A 169 -12.60 5.02 8.76
C GLU A 169 -11.26 4.79 9.51
N PHE A 170 -10.42 5.81 9.61
CA PHE A 170 -9.07 5.71 10.19
C PHE A 170 -9.06 5.34 11.68
N TYR A 171 -8.02 4.61 12.10
CA TYR A 171 -7.70 4.37 13.52
C TYR A 171 -7.17 5.64 14.19
N HIS A 172 -6.42 6.45 13.45
CA HIS A 172 -5.88 7.72 13.91
C HIS A 172 -6.42 8.89 13.08
N THR A 173 -6.64 10.03 13.73
CA THR A 173 -7.07 11.24 13.04
C THR A 173 -6.05 11.63 11.98
N PRO A 174 -6.46 11.87 10.71
CA PRO A 174 -5.56 12.33 9.67
C PRO A 174 -4.80 13.59 10.09
N PRO A 175 -3.51 13.73 9.71
CA PRO A 175 -2.76 14.95 9.94
C PRO A 175 -3.43 16.17 9.30
N GLN A 176 -3.18 17.36 9.86
CA GLN A 176 -3.84 18.59 9.42
C GLN A 176 -3.70 18.83 7.90
N GLY A 177 -4.83 19.00 7.23
CA GLY A 177 -4.90 19.25 5.79
C GLY A 177 -4.77 18.00 4.91
N PHE A 178 -4.60 16.82 5.50
CA PHE A 178 -4.67 15.54 4.79
C PHE A 178 -6.02 14.89 5.03
N GLU A 179 -6.57 14.27 3.98
CA GLU A 179 -7.90 13.68 4.02
C GLU A 179 -7.88 12.27 3.43
N LYS A 180 -8.97 11.53 3.63
CA LYS A 180 -9.19 10.24 2.98
C LYS A 180 -9.10 10.34 1.47
N ILE A 181 -8.73 9.24 0.82
CA ILE A 181 -8.72 9.15 -0.64
C ILE A 181 -10.15 9.37 -1.16
N LEU A 182 -10.30 10.39 -2.01
CA LEU A 182 -11.55 10.74 -2.66
C LEU A 182 -11.70 9.92 -3.94
N PHE A 183 -12.92 9.44 -4.17
CA PHE A 183 -13.28 8.79 -5.43
C PHE A 183 -14.09 9.77 -6.27
N GLU A 184 -13.68 9.95 -7.52
CA GLU A 184 -14.56 10.55 -8.51
C GLU A 184 -15.70 9.56 -8.80
N GLN A 185 -16.92 9.89 -8.36
CA GLN A 185 -18.11 9.25 -8.89
C GLN A 185 -18.22 9.68 -10.36
N GLN A 186 -18.13 8.73 -11.29
CA GLN A 186 -18.63 8.97 -12.64
C GLN A 186 -20.13 9.22 -12.52
N ILE A 187 -20.51 10.50 -12.62
CA ILE A 187 -21.89 10.91 -12.78
C ILE A 187 -22.28 10.44 -14.19
N PHE A 188 -23.10 9.39 -14.28
CA PHE A 188 -23.73 8.99 -15.54
C PHE A 188 -25.04 9.74 -15.72
#